data_AF-A0A2T4NCQ1-F1
#
_entry.id   AF-A0A2T4NCQ1-F1
#
_cell.length_a   1.000
_cell.length_b   1.000
_cell.length_c   1.000
_cell.angle_alpha   90.00
_cell.angle_beta   90.00
_cell.angle_gamma   90.00
#
_symmetry.space_group_name_H-M   'P 1'
#
loop_
_entity.id
_entity.type
_entity.pdbx_description
1 polymer ?
#
loop_
_entity_poly.entity_id
_entity_poly.type
_entity_poly.pdbx_seq_one_letter_code
_entity_poly.pdbx_strand_id
1 'polypeptide(L)'
;MPRSERSPLLLAGLLATAGVAHFATPRPFDATIPRGLPGTPRGWTYASGAAELALAAGLALPRTRKAAALATAAFFVGVFPANVKMAADWRDRPTPQKTAAFARLPLQVPLVLWARGVARNAEGRS
;
A
#
# COMPACT_ATOMS: atom_id res chain seq x y z
N MET A 1 5.32 12.67 -22.64
CA MET A 1 5.79 11.65 -21.66
C MET A 1 5.44 10.26 -22.16
N PRO A 2 6.41 9.34 -22.25
CA PRO A 2 6.17 7.97 -22.69
C PRO A 2 5.25 7.22 -21.71
N ARG A 3 4.39 6.34 -22.22
CA ARG A 3 3.41 5.53 -21.42
C ARG A 3 4.08 4.77 -20.24
N SER A 4 5.38 4.47 -20.32
CA SER A 4 6.13 3.74 -19.30
C SER A 4 6.50 4.56 -18.06
N GLU A 5 6.51 5.90 -18.14
CA GLU A 5 6.80 6.79 -16.99
C GLU A 5 5.54 7.13 -16.18
N ARG A 6 4.36 7.07 -16.80
CA ARG A 6 3.08 7.31 -16.11
C ARG A 6 2.78 6.23 -15.07
N SER A 7 3.13 4.99 -15.37
CA SER A 7 2.86 3.83 -14.51
C SER A 7 3.50 3.95 -13.09
N PRO A 8 4.81 4.26 -12.96
CA PRO A 8 5.43 4.55 -11.66
C PRO A 8 4.80 5.72 -10.90
N LEU A 9 4.45 6.80 -11.60
CA LEU A 9 3.87 8.00 -10.99
C LEU A 9 2.44 7.77 -10.50
N LEU A 10 1.66 6.96 -11.21
CA LEU A 10 0.32 6.55 -10.76
C LEU A 10 0.40 5.67 -9.51
N LEU A 11 1.35 4.72 -9.45
CA LEU A 11 1.58 3.92 -8.26
C LEU A 11 2.06 4.78 -7.08
N ALA A 12 2.95 5.75 -7.35
CA ALA A 12 3.38 6.73 -6.36
C ALA A 12 2.22 7.59 -5.84
N GLY A 13 1.33 8.07 -6.73
CA GLY A 13 0.14 8.83 -6.35
C GLY A 13 -0.83 8.02 -5.50
N LEU A 14 -1.02 6.73 -5.82
CA LEU A 14 -1.83 5.81 -5.02
C LEU A 14 -1.25 5.64 -3.60
N LEU A 15 0.05 5.37 -3.49
CA LEU A 15 0.73 5.24 -2.19
C LEU A 15 0.74 6.55 -1.41
N ALA A 16 0.94 7.69 -2.07
CA ALA A 16 0.92 8.99 -1.41
C ALA A 16 -0.48 9.28 -0.83
N THR A 17 -1.53 9.00 -1.60
CA THR A 17 -2.92 9.17 -1.13
C THR A 17 -3.24 8.25 0.04
N ALA A 18 -2.81 6.98 -0.03
CA ALA A 18 -2.95 6.01 1.05
C ALA A 18 -2.19 6.46 2.31
N GLY A 19 -0.94 6.92 2.15
CA GLY A 19 -0.11 7.40 3.24
C GLY A 19 -0.72 8.59 3.95
N VAL A 20 -1.22 9.58 3.20
CA VAL A 20 -1.96 10.72 3.78
C VAL A 20 -3.22 10.26 4.51
N ALA A 21 -3.95 9.27 3.99
CA ALA A 21 -5.16 8.75 4.64
C ALA A 21 -4.88 8.11 6.01
N HIS A 22 -3.70 7.50 6.21
CA HIS A 22 -3.28 6.98 7.52
C HIS A 22 -3.13 8.10 8.57
N PHE A 23 -2.69 9.30 8.16
CA PHE A 23 -2.57 10.45 9.06
C PHE A 23 -3.90 11.20 9.23
N ALA A 24 -4.66 11.37 8.14
CA ALA A 24 -5.91 12.13 8.14
C ALA A 24 -7.06 11.37 8.84
N THR A 25 -7.16 10.06 8.60
CA THR A 25 -8.23 9.20 9.12
C THR A 25 -7.67 7.89 9.68
N PRO A 26 -6.92 7.90 10.79
CA PRO A 26 -6.21 6.72 11.30
C PRO A 26 -7.12 5.63 11.89
N ARG A 27 -8.30 5.98 12.42
CA ARG A 27 -9.14 5.06 13.21
C ARG A 27 -9.51 3.74 12.50
N PRO A 28 -9.86 3.73 11.20
CA PRO A 28 -10.12 2.48 10.47
C PRO A 28 -8.87 1.61 10.33
N PHE A 29 -7.68 2.21 10.22
CA PHE A 29 -6.41 1.51 10.12
C PHE A 29 -5.95 0.97 11.47
N ASP A 30 -6.14 1.72 12.57
CA ASP A 30 -5.83 1.24 13.93
C ASP A 30 -6.56 -0.10 14.22
N ALA A 31 -7.79 -0.25 13.74
CA ALA A 31 -8.60 -1.44 13.94
C ALA A 31 -8.05 -2.68 13.22
N THR A 32 -7.24 -2.50 12.17
CA THR A 32 -6.63 -3.61 11.42
C THR A 32 -5.38 -4.14 12.11
N ILE A 33 -4.72 -3.33 12.95
CA ILE A 33 -3.52 -3.73 13.68
C ILE A 33 -3.85 -4.84 14.71
N PRO A 34 -3.15 -5.99 14.67
CA PRO A 34 -3.26 -7.02 15.69
C PRO A 34 -2.95 -6.50 17.10
N ARG A 35 -3.78 -6.85 18.08
CA ARG A 35 -3.57 -6.44 19.50
C ARG A 35 -2.31 -7.03 20.13
N GLY A 36 -1.73 -8.08 19.54
CA GLY A 36 -0.51 -8.73 20.02
C GLY A 36 0.79 -8.11 19.52
N LEU A 37 0.74 -7.07 18.68
CA LEU A 37 1.95 -6.36 18.26
C LEU A 37 2.45 -5.44 19.37
N PRO A 38 3.77 -5.35 19.59
CA PRO A 38 4.33 -4.41 20.55
C PRO A 38 4.06 -2.96 20.10
N GLY A 39 3.72 -2.10 21.04
CA GLY A 39 3.42 -0.68 20.78
C GLY A 39 1.92 -0.40 20.64
N THR A 40 1.58 0.80 20.13
CA THR A 40 0.20 1.23 19.95
C THR A 40 -0.26 1.02 18.50
N PRO A 41 -1.53 0.64 18.26
CA PRO A 41 -2.10 0.58 16.91
C PRO A 41 -1.87 1.88 16.12
N ARG A 42 -2.01 3.03 16.81
CA ARG A 42 -1.79 4.35 16.23
C ARG A 42 -0.35 4.55 15.75
N GLY A 43 0.62 4.10 16.54
CA GLY A 43 2.03 4.15 16.16
C GLY A 43 2.31 3.35 14.88
N TRP A 44 1.74 2.14 14.79
CA TRP A 44 1.86 1.32 13.59
C TRP A 44 1.16 1.93 12.37
N THR A 45 -0.01 2.54 12.55
CA THR A 45 -0.72 3.26 11.49
C THR A 45 0.11 4.41 10.93
N TYR A 46 0.74 5.22 11.78
CA TYR A 46 1.62 6.30 11.32
C TYR A 46 2.94 5.79 10.72
N ALA A 47 3.53 4.73 11.28
CA ALA A 47 4.71 4.10 10.70
C ALA A 47 4.43 3.56 9.29
N SER A 48 3.28 2.90 9.10
CA SER A 48 2.79 2.44 7.80
C SER A 48 2.59 3.61 6.84
N GLY A 49 1.91 4.68 7.27
CA GLY A 49 1.72 5.88 6.45
C GLY A 49 3.04 6.56 6.04
N ALA A 50 4.02 6.62 6.93
CA ALA A 50 5.35 7.14 6.63
C ALA A 50 6.10 6.25 5.61
N ALA A 51 5.98 4.92 5.74
CA ALA A 51 6.55 3.97 4.79
C ALA A 51 5.93 4.13 3.39
N GLU A 52 4.61 4.28 3.29
CA GLU A 52 3.91 4.51 2.01
C GLU A 52 4.38 5.82 1.34
N LEU A 53 4.54 6.91 2.10
CA LEU A 53 5.07 8.17 1.57
C LEU A 53 6.52 8.05 1.10
N ALA A 54 7.37 7.32 1.83
CA ALA A 54 8.75 7.06 1.43
C ALA A 54 8.82 6.23 0.14
N LEU A 55 7.96 5.21 0.01
CA LEU A 55 7.84 4.40 -1.21
C LEU A 55 7.34 5.24 -2.40
N ALA A 56 6.35 6.12 -2.18
CA ALA A 56 5.86 7.04 -3.20
C ALA A 56 6.97 7.98 -3.71
N ALA A 57 7.73 8.58 -2.80
CA ALA A 57 8.89 9.41 -3.16
C ALA A 57 9.95 8.60 -3.93
N GLY A 58 10.24 7.38 -3.46
CA GLY A 58 11.20 6.48 -4.10
C GLY A 58 10.78 6.03 -5.51
N LEU A 59 9.49 5.89 -5.79
CA LEU A 59 8.94 5.57 -7.12
C LEU A 59 8.99 6.77 -8.07
N ALA A 60 8.82 7.98 -7.53
CA ALA A 60 8.90 9.22 -8.30
C ALA A 60 10.32 9.46 -8.84
N LEU A 61 11.35 9.18 -8.04
CA LEU A 61 12.75 9.31 -8.45
C LEU A 61 13.20 8.15 -9.37
N PRO A 62 13.67 8.42 -10.61
CA PRO A 62 14.09 7.36 -11.54
C PRO A 62 15.21 6.46 -10.99
N ARG A 63 16.16 7.05 -10.25
CA ARG A 63 17.32 6.35 -9.66
C ARG A 63 16.93 5.30 -8.61
N THR A 64 15.88 5.55 -7.83
CA THR A 64 15.42 4.67 -6.74
C THR A 64 14.25 3.79 -7.15
N ARG A 65 13.66 4.03 -8.32
CA ARG A 65 12.40 3.42 -8.77
C ARG A 65 12.40 1.90 -8.71
N LYS A 66 13.49 1.24 -9.09
CA LYS A 66 13.60 -0.23 -9.04
C LYS A 66 13.48 -0.74 -7.60
N ALA A 67 14.33 -0.23 -6.71
CA ALA A 67 14.33 -0.63 -5.30
C ALA A 67 13.00 -0.29 -4.63
N ALA A 68 12.47 0.92 -4.88
CA ALA A 68 11.18 1.35 -4.34
C ALA A 68 10.01 0.50 -4.85
N ALA A 69 10.03 0.07 -6.11
CA ALA A 69 9.00 -0.81 -6.67
C ALA A 69 9.04 -2.23 -6.07
N LEU A 70 10.23 -2.79 -5.85
CA LEU A 70 10.38 -4.07 -5.15
C LEU A 70 9.95 -3.96 -3.69
N ALA A 71 10.35 -2.88 -3.00
CA ALA A 71 9.93 -2.61 -1.63
C ALA A 71 8.41 -2.39 -1.53
N THR A 72 7.79 -1.75 -2.53
CA THR A 72 6.33 -1.61 -2.63
C THR A 72 5.64 -2.96 -2.78
N ALA A 73 6.18 -3.85 -3.62
CA ALA A 73 5.64 -5.21 -3.76
C ALA A 73 5.73 -5.98 -2.44
N ALA A 74 6.87 -5.91 -1.74
CA ALA A 74 7.07 -6.52 -0.44
C ALA A 74 6.14 -5.91 0.62
N PHE A 75 5.96 -4.59 0.62
CA PHE A 75 5.06 -3.88 1.51
C PHE A 75 3.62 -4.35 1.31
N PHE A 76 3.14 -4.43 0.06
CA PHE A 76 1.82 -4.98 -0.23
C PHE A 76 1.69 -6.41 0.30
N VAL A 77 2.66 -7.29 0.10
CA VAL A 77 2.58 -8.64 0.69
C VAL A 77 2.54 -8.59 2.23
N GLY A 78 3.35 -7.73 2.86
CA GLY A 78 3.41 -7.57 4.31
C GLY A 78 2.12 -7.06 4.96
N VAL A 79 1.36 -6.19 4.27
CA VAL A 79 0.06 -5.69 4.79
C VAL A 79 -1.12 -6.61 4.46
N PHE A 80 -0.94 -7.66 3.66
CA PHE A 80 -2.00 -8.61 3.32
C PHE A 80 -2.68 -9.25 4.55
N PRO A 81 -1.95 -9.73 5.58
CA PRO A 81 -2.58 -10.28 6.78
C PRO A 81 -3.49 -9.26 7.50
N ALA A 82 -3.08 -7.97 7.54
CA ALA A 82 -3.89 -6.90 8.12
C ALA A 82 -5.18 -6.66 7.32
N ASN A 83 -5.11 -6.73 5.99
CA ASN A 83 -6.30 -6.61 5.13
C ASN A 83 -7.25 -7.81 5.27
N VAL A 84 -6.72 -9.03 5.40
CA VAL A 84 -7.53 -10.23 5.68
C VAL A 84 -8.24 -10.11 7.02
N LYS A 85 -7.52 -9.70 8.07
CA LYS A 85 -8.11 -9.44 9.39
C LYS A 85 -9.20 -8.38 9.31
N MET A 86 -8.96 -7.27 8.61
CA MET A 86 -9.97 -6.23 8.40
C MET A 86 -11.23 -6.77 7.72
N ALA A 87 -11.09 -7.58 6.67
CA ALA A 87 -12.23 -8.18 5.98
C ALA A 87 -13.02 -9.13 6.90
N ALA A 88 -12.33 -9.89 7.75
CA ALA A 88 -12.96 -10.73 8.76
C ALA A 88 -13.68 -9.90 9.83
N ASP A 89 -13.04 -8.87 10.38
CA ASP A 89 -13.59 -7.99 11.41
C ASP A 89 -14.78 -7.15 10.88
N TRP A 90 -14.80 -6.86 9.57
CA TRP A 90 -15.81 -6.02 8.92
C TRP A 90 -16.93 -6.84 8.26
N ARG A 91 -16.99 -8.15 8.49
CA ARG A 91 -18.01 -9.04 7.89
C ARG A 91 -19.46 -8.67 8.27
N ASP A 92 -19.61 -8.04 9.42
CA ASP A 92 -20.89 -7.61 10.03
C ASP A 92 -21.12 -6.08 9.93
N ARG A 93 -20.22 -5.35 9.25
CA ARG A 93 -20.35 -3.90 8.99
C ARG A 93 -21.36 -3.63 7.87
N PRO A 94 -21.88 -2.38 7.76
CA PRO A 94 -22.72 -1.96 6.64
C PRO A 94 -22.11 -2.34 5.27
N THR A 95 -22.98 -2.76 4.34
CA THR A 95 -22.60 -3.31 3.02
C THR A 95 -21.49 -2.53 2.30
N PRO A 96 -21.48 -1.18 2.26
CA PRO A 96 -20.42 -0.44 1.57
C PRO A 96 -19.01 -0.70 2.16
N GLN A 97 -18.90 -0.78 3.49
CA GLN A 97 -17.64 -0.98 4.19
C GLN A 97 -17.17 -2.43 4.05
N LYS A 98 -18.09 -3.38 4.20
CA LYS A 98 -17.84 -4.80 3.96
C LYS A 98 -17.34 -5.03 2.54
N THR A 99 -18.07 -4.56 1.54
CA THR A 99 -17.68 -4.72 0.12
C THR A 99 -16.31 -4.11 -0.16
N ALA A 100 -16.01 -2.92 0.38
CA ALA A 100 -14.69 -2.31 0.23
C ALA A 100 -13.56 -3.16 0.86
N ALA A 101 -13.78 -3.72 2.06
CA ALA A 101 -12.79 -4.56 2.73
C ALA A 101 -12.55 -5.88 1.96
N PHE A 102 -13.61 -6.54 1.49
CA PHE A 102 -13.49 -7.76 0.70
C PHE A 102 -12.89 -7.51 -0.69
N ALA A 103 -13.22 -6.39 -1.35
CA ALA A 103 -12.68 -6.03 -2.65
C ALA A 103 -11.17 -5.73 -2.61
N ARG A 104 -10.64 -5.25 -1.47
CA ARG A 104 -9.21 -5.01 -1.29
C ARG A 104 -8.36 -6.28 -1.40
N LEU A 105 -8.89 -7.44 -1.00
CA LEU A 105 -8.15 -8.70 -1.03
C LEU A 105 -7.75 -9.13 -2.46
N PRO A 106 -8.68 -9.29 -3.43
CA PRO A 106 -8.30 -9.64 -4.79
C PRO A 106 -7.58 -8.49 -5.49
N LEU A 107 -7.85 -7.23 -5.14
CA LEU A 107 -7.20 -6.05 -5.73
C LEU A 107 -5.72 -5.93 -5.35
N GLN A 108 -5.28 -6.61 -4.28
CA GLN A 108 -3.89 -6.61 -3.86
C GLN A 108 -2.96 -7.38 -4.82
N VAL A 109 -3.48 -8.42 -5.49
CA VAL A 109 -2.73 -9.20 -6.49
C VAL A 109 -2.28 -8.34 -7.68
N PRO A 110 -3.17 -7.62 -8.38
CA PRO A 110 -2.75 -6.74 -9.47
C PRO A 110 -1.85 -5.60 -8.99
N LEU A 111 -1.99 -5.09 -7.75
CA LEU A 111 -1.07 -4.09 -7.20
C LEU A 111 0.37 -4.63 -7.04
N VAL A 112 0.52 -5.85 -6.52
CA VAL A 112 1.82 -6.52 -6.40
C VAL A 112 2.44 -6.76 -7.78
N LEU A 113 1.64 -7.27 -8.73
CA LEU A 113 2.09 -7.50 -10.10
C LEU A 113 2.48 -6.19 -10.81
N TRP A 114 1.73 -5.12 -10.56
CA TRP A 114 2.03 -3.80 -11.09
C TRP A 114 3.36 -3.26 -10.55
N ALA A 115 3.58 -3.34 -9.23
CA ALA A 115 4.85 -2.96 -8.61
C ALA A 115 6.03 -3.76 -9.20
N ARG A 116 5.89 -5.08 -9.38
CA ARG A 116 6.90 -5.91 -10.06
C ARG A 116 7.12 -5.49 -11.52
N GLY A 117 6.07 -5.12 -12.24
CA GLY A 117 6.15 -4.59 -13.59
C GLY A 117 6.92 -3.26 -13.67
N VAL A 118 6.71 -2.35 -12.71
CA VAL A 118 7.46 -1.10 -12.58
C VAL A 118 8.94 -1.39 -12.33
N ALA A 119 9.27 -2.35 -11.45
CA ALA A 119 10.65 -2.75 -11.18
C ALA A 119 11.37 -3.28 -12.45
N ARG A 120 10.75 -4.22 -13.17
CA ARG A 120 11.31 -4.79 -14.41
C ARG A 120 11.55 -3.73 -15.50
N ASN A 121 10.61 -2.80 -15.64
CA ASN A 121 10.74 -1.71 -16.62
C ASN A 121 11.82 -0.69 -16.24
N ALA A 122 12.18 -0.60 -14.96
CA ALA A 122 13.29 0.27 -14.52
C ALA A 122 14.65 -0.36 -14.83
N GLU A 123 14.77 -1.69 -14.82
CA GLU A 123 15.99 -2.41 -15.22
C GLU A 123 16.33 -2.22 -16.69
N GLY A 124 15.35 -2.32 -17.59
CA GLY A 124 15.57 -2.17 -19.03
C GLY A 124 15.87 -0.73 -19.50
N ARG A 125 15.93 0.25 -18.59
CA ARG A 125 16.25 1.66 -18.86
C ARG A 125 17.52 2.15 -18.16
N SER A 126 18.15 1.29 -17.35
CA SER A 126 19.42 1.55 -16.67
C SER A 126 20.56 0.97 -17.49
#